data_AF-A0A7C1XZS0-F1
#
_entry.id   AF-A0A7C1XZS0-F1
#
_cell.length_a   1.000
_cell.length_b   1.000
_cell.length_c   1.000
_cell.angle_alpha   90.00
_cell.angle_beta   90.00
_cell.angle_gamma   90.00
#
_symmetry.space_group_name_H-M   'P 1'
#
loop_
_entity.id
_entity.type
_entity.pdbx_description
1 polymer ?
#
loop_
_entity_poly.entity_id
_entity_poly.type
_entity_poly.pdbx_seq_one_letter_code
_entity_poly.pdbx_strand_id
1 'polypeptide(L)' 'MAAKWDARYRESATAVATEVLVENRHLLPAVGEALDLACGLGGNALLLARHGLRTTAWDLSPVAIERL' A
#
# COMPACT_ATOMS: atom_id res chain seq x y z
N MET A 1 18.08 9.05 3.47
CA MET A 1 16.70 8.79 3.96
C MET A 1 16.10 7.55 3.31
N ALA A 2 16.10 7.41 1.98
CA ALA A 2 15.63 6.20 1.27
C ALA A 2 16.36 4.91 1.74
N ALA A 3 17.70 4.92 1.81
CA ALA A 3 18.49 3.74 2.20
C ALA A 3 18.11 3.10 3.56
N LYS A 4 17.62 3.89 4.52
CA LYS A 4 17.13 3.38 5.82
C LYS A 4 15.87 2.52 5.61
N TRP A 5 14.95 3.00 4.78
CA TRP A 5 13.70 2.31 4.47
C TRP A 5 13.94 1.13 3.53
N ASP A 6 14.84 1.27 2.55
CA ASP A 6 15.27 0.16 1.69
C ASP A 6 15.82 -1.02 2.51
N ALA A 7 16.63 -0.75 3.53
CA ALA A 7 17.13 -1.78 4.44
C ALA A 7 16.00 -2.45 5.23
N ARG A 8 15.11 -1.65 5.83
CA ARG A 8 13.94 -2.16 6.56
C ARG A 8 13.06 -3.05 5.68
N TYR A 9 12.81 -2.63 4.44
CA TYR A 9 11.92 -3.35 3.53
C TYR A 9 12.57 -4.58 2.90
N ARG A 10 13.90 -4.71 2.83
CA ARG A 10 14.54 -5.96 2.39
C ARG A 10 14.22 -7.14 3.31
N GLU A 11 14.14 -6.88 4.61
CA GLU A 11 13.98 -7.93 5.63
C GLU A 11 12.52 -8.11 6.10
N SER A 12 11.61 -7.23 5.65
CA SER A 12 10.20 -7.26 6.06
C SER A 12 9.40 -8.35 5.33
N ALA A 13 8.41 -8.93 5.99
CA ALA A 13 7.39 -9.76 5.35
C ALA A 13 6.44 -8.90 4.50
N THR A 14 5.69 -9.52 3.59
CA THR A 14 4.65 -8.84 2.79
C THR A 14 3.65 -8.12 3.70
N ALA A 15 3.26 -6.89 3.34
CA ALA A 15 2.31 -6.12 4.12
C ALA A 15 0.87 -6.58 3.87
N VAL A 16 0.08 -6.58 4.94
CA VAL A 16 -1.39 -6.68 4.90
C VAL A 16 -1.99 -5.29 5.06
N ALA A 17 -3.23 -5.12 4.61
CA ALA A 17 -3.95 -3.87 4.84
C ALA A 17 -4.18 -3.64 6.34
N THR A 18 -4.16 -2.38 6.73
CA THR A 18 -4.44 -1.95 8.10
C THR A 18 -5.87 -2.30 8.49
N GLU A 19 -6.09 -2.68 9.75
CA GLU A 19 -7.39 -3.13 10.27
C GLU A 19 -8.48 -2.07 10.06
N VAL A 20 -8.19 -0.80 10.33
CA VAL A 20 -9.14 0.30 10.12
C VAL A 20 -9.66 0.37 8.68
N LEU A 21 -8.81 0.10 7.68
CA LEU A 21 -9.23 0.09 6.28
C LEU A 21 -10.06 -1.16 5.95
N VAL A 22 -9.72 -2.31 6.53
CA VAL A 22 -10.47 -3.56 6.35
C VAL A 22 -11.88 -3.43 6.92
N GLU A 23 -12.01 -2.95 8.15
CA GLU A 23 -13.29 -2.81 8.86
C GLU A 23 -14.20 -1.76 8.21
N ASN A 24 -13.61 -0.68 7.69
CA ASN A 24 -14.36 0.43 7.09
C ASN A 24 -14.43 0.35 5.56
N ARG A 25 -14.08 -0.80 4.96
CA ARG A 25 -14.13 -0.98 3.50
C ARG A 25 -15.50 -0.67 2.88
N HIS A 26 -16.57 -0.86 3.66
CA HIS A 26 -17.95 -0.57 3.26
C HIS A 26 -18.24 0.92 3.03
N LEU A 27 -17.36 1.82 3.51
CA LEU A 27 -17.45 3.26 3.29
C LEU A 27 -16.76 3.71 1.99
N LEU A 28 -16.00 2.83 1.35
CA LEU A 28 -15.30 3.14 0.11
C LEU A 28 -16.28 3.14 -1.07
N PRO A 29 -16.03 3.99 -2.09
CA PRO A 29 -16.79 3.91 -3.33
C PRO A 29 -16.45 2.62 -4.08
N ALA A 30 -17.41 2.07 -4.81
CA ALA A 30 -17.21 0.83 -5.57
C ALA A 30 -16.22 1.00 -6.75
N VAL A 31 -16.10 2.21 -7.29
CA VAL A 31 -15.16 2.59 -8.35
C VAL A 31 -14.64 4.01 -8.09
N GLY A 32 -13.44 4.32 -8.58
CA GLY A 32 -12.85 5.64 -8.41
C GLY A 32 -11.32 5.56 -8.40
N GLU A 33 -10.69 6.59 -7.85
CA GLU A 33 -9.23 6.66 -7.70
C GLU A 33 -8.84 6.61 -6.24
N ALA A 34 -7.72 5.96 -5.95
CA ALA A 34 -7.10 5.94 -4.63
C ALA A 34 -5.62 6.28 -4.72
N LEU A 35 -5.12 7.01 -3.73
CA LEU A 35 -3.70 7.28 -3.54
C LEU A 35 -3.25 6.73 -2.19
N ASP A 36 -2.29 5.81 -2.20
CA ASP A 36 -1.60 5.32 -1.02
C ASP A 36 -0.19 5.94 -0.99
N LEU A 37 0.02 6.92 -0.12
CA LEU A 37 1.27 7.67 0.00
C LEU A 37 2.11 7.14 1.15
N ALA A 38 3.42 6.97 0.92
CA ALA A 38 4.29 6.18 1.79
C ALA A 38 3.71 4.76 2.00
N CYS A 39 3.33 4.13 0.88
CA CYS A 39 2.59 2.87 0.85
C CYS A 39 3.37 1.68 1.40
N GLY A 40 4.68 1.81 1.60
CA GLY A 40 5.57 0.74 1.98
C GLY A 40 5.44 -0.45 1.03
N LEU A 41 5.21 -1.64 1.59
CA LEU A 41 5.00 -2.86 0.82
C LEU A 41 3.57 -3.00 0.28
N GLY A 42 2.79 -1.92 0.23
CA GLY A 42 1.54 -1.83 -0.54
C GLY A 42 0.33 -2.54 0.05
N GLY A 43 0.33 -2.89 1.34
CA GLY A 43 -0.78 -3.63 1.96
C GLY A 43 -2.16 -2.97 1.78
N ASN A 44 -2.24 -1.65 2.02
CA ASN A 44 -3.46 -0.87 1.81
C ASN A 44 -3.76 -0.69 0.31
N ALA A 45 -2.77 -0.26 -0.48
CA ALA A 45 -2.89 -0.10 -1.93
C ALA A 45 -3.49 -1.32 -2.62
N LEU A 46 -3.01 -2.52 -2.30
CA LEU A 46 -3.51 -3.76 -2.88
C LEU A 46 -4.96 -4.06 -2.47
N LEU A 47 -5.38 -3.71 -1.26
CA LEU A 47 -6.78 -3.85 -0.85
C LEU A 47 -7.68 -2.88 -1.61
N LEU A 48 -7.26 -1.61 -1.76
CA LEU A 48 -7.99 -0.59 -2.50
C LEU A 48 -8.15 -0.99 -3.97
N ALA A 49 -7.07 -1.49 -4.60
CA ALA A 49 -7.10 -2.00 -5.97
C ALA A 49 -8.07 -3.17 -6.13
N ARG A 50 -8.00 -4.16 -5.23
CA ARG A 50 -8.95 -5.30 -5.21
C ARG A 50 -10.40 -4.90 -4.92
N HIS A 51 -10.63 -3.71 -4.34
CA HIS A 51 -11.98 -3.20 -4.12
C HIS A 51 -12.61 -2.59 -5.38
N GLY A 52 -11.83 -2.32 -6.43
CA GLY A 52 -12.31 -1.72 -7.68
C GLY A 52 -11.80 -0.29 -7.91
N LEU A 53 -10.94 0.22 -7.03
CA LEU A 53 -10.34 1.55 -7.18
C LEU A 53 -9.09 1.48 -8.05
N ARG A 54 -8.97 2.42 -9.01
CA ARG A 54 -7.70 2.67 -9.70
C ARG A 54 -6.72 3.27 -8.70
N THR A 55 -5.80 2.44 -8.22
CA THR A 55 -4.94 2.79 -7.09
C THR A 55 -3.54 3.14 -7.54
N THR A 56 -3.07 4.31 -7.13
CA THR A 56 -1.68 4.75 -7.26
C THR A 56 -1.01 4.62 -5.90
N ALA A 57 0.16 3.97 -5.86
CA ALA A 57 0.90 3.74 -4.63
C ALA A 57 2.31 4.29 -4.76
N TRP A 58 2.69 5.23 -3.88
CA TRP A 58 4.00 5.89 -3.90
C TRP A 58 4.75 5.64 -2.61
N ASP A 59 6.00 5.22 -2.73
CA ASP A 59 6.94 5.16 -1.62
C ASP A 59 8.28 5.73 -2.07
N LEU A 60 9.02 6.29 -1.10
CA LEU A 60 10.38 6.78 -1.33
C LEU A 60 11.36 5.61 -1.58
N SER A 61 11.04 4.43 -1.08
CA SER A 61 11.86 3.23 -1.19
C SER A 61 11.55 2.47 -2.50
N PRO A 62 12.47 2.45 -3.48
CA PRO A 62 12.31 1.60 -4.66
C PRO A 62 12.20 0.12 -4.30
N VAL A 63 12.91 -0.33 -3.24
CA VAL A 63 12.82 -1.71 -2.74
C VAL A 63 11.39 -2.06 -2.32
N ALA A 64 10.66 -1.12 -1.73
CA ALA A 64 9.29 -1.36 -1.32
C ALA A 64 8.37 -1.58 -2.53
N ILE A 65 8.55 -0.78 -3.59
CA ILE A 65 7.79 -0.86 -4.84
C ILE A 65 8.15 -2.10 -5.66
N GLU A 66 9.41 -2.50 -5.69
CA GLU A 66 9.87 -3.70 -6.42
C GLU A 66 9.35 -5.02 -5.81
N ARG A 67 8.90 -4.99 -4.55
CA ARG A 67 8.42 -6.17 -3.82
C ARG A 67 6.89 -6.33 -3.79
N LEU A 68 6.17 -5.47 -4.50
CA LEU A 68 4.70 -5.38 -4.52
C LEU A 68 4.04 -6.44 -5.41
#